data_AF-A0A8S9IJ68-F1
#
_entry.id   AF-A0A8S9IJ68-F1
#
_cell.length_a   1.000
_cell.length_b   1.000
_cell.length_c   1.000
_cell.angle_alpha   90.00
_cell.angle_beta   90.00
_cell.angle_gamma   90.00
#
_symmetry.space_group_name_H-M   'P 1'
#
loop_
_entity.id
_entity.type
_entity.pdbx_description
1 polymer ?
#
loop_
_entity_poly.entity_id
_entity_poly.type
_entity_poly.pdbx_seq_one_letter_code
_entity_poly.pdbx_strand_id
1 'polypeptide(L)'
;MRSGLDGLMEPFRKYLHTYLSLSGPHLGYLYSTNSLFNSGLWLLKKLKSTQVIHQLTLTDDPDLRQTFFYKLCKQKTLEHFKNIILLSSPQDGYVPYHSARIESCQPASFDSTKRGIAFLEMLNNCMDQLRGPAPEAPHQQRVFMRCDVNFDMTVYGRNLNSFIGRAAHIEFLESDIFARFIMWSFQDLFR
;
A
#
# COMPACT_ATOMS: atom_id res chain seq x y z
N MET A 1 19.94 6.59 2.28
CA MET A 1 18.94 5.71 2.92
C MET A 1 19.64 4.38 3.17
N ARG A 2 19.61 3.89 4.42
CA ARG A 2 20.71 3.12 5.05
C ARG A 2 20.85 1.68 4.51
N SER A 3 21.87 1.45 3.67
CA SER A 3 22.37 0.13 3.27
C SER A 3 22.83 -0.77 4.44
N GLY A 4 22.95 -0.21 5.65
CA GLY A 4 23.32 -0.97 6.85
C GLY A 4 22.21 -1.87 7.41
N LEU A 5 20.93 -1.65 7.07
CA LEU A 5 19.83 -2.50 7.55
C LEU A 5 19.67 -3.79 6.75
N ASP A 6 20.04 -3.80 5.46
CA ASP A 6 19.91 -4.98 4.61
C ASP A 6 20.80 -6.13 5.12
N GLY A 7 22.02 -5.81 5.55
CA GLY A 7 22.92 -6.80 6.17
C GLY A 7 22.46 -7.27 7.55
N LEU A 8 21.76 -6.42 8.32
CA LEU A 8 21.21 -6.80 9.63
C LEU A 8 20.00 -7.73 9.51
N MET A 9 19.20 -7.56 8.46
CA MET A 9 18.00 -8.36 8.23
C MET A 9 18.29 -9.69 7.53
N GLU A 10 19.46 -9.84 6.90
CA GLU A 10 19.82 -11.04 6.14
C GLU A 10 19.59 -12.37 6.88
N PRO A 11 20.06 -12.52 8.14
CA PRO A 11 19.87 -13.75 8.90
C PRO A 11 18.40 -14.10 9.17
N PHE A 12 17.52 -13.09 9.10
CA PHE A 12 16.09 -13.21 9.39
C PHE A 12 15.24 -13.47 8.13
N ARG A 13 15.77 -13.31 6.93
CA ARG A 13 15.03 -13.46 5.66
C ARG A 13 14.37 -14.82 5.52
N LYS A 14 15.03 -15.89 5.96
CA LYS A 14 14.49 -17.26 5.97
C LYS A 14 13.21 -17.44 6.81
N TYR A 15 12.93 -16.51 7.74
CA TYR A 15 11.72 -16.51 8.57
C TYR A 15 10.60 -15.62 7.99
N LEU A 16 10.83 -14.92 6.89
CA LEU A 16 9.81 -14.07 6.27
C LEU A 16 8.81 -14.93 5.49
N HIS A 17 7.75 -15.35 6.18
CA HIS A 17 6.71 -16.19 5.57
C HIS A 17 5.69 -15.35 4.79
N THR A 18 4.89 -14.54 5.49
CA THR A 18 3.77 -13.82 4.89
C THR A 18 3.80 -12.35 5.22
N TYR A 19 3.73 -11.54 4.18
CA TYR A 19 3.49 -10.13 4.27
C TYR A 19 1.98 -9.88 4.17
N LEU A 20 1.37 -9.38 5.23
CA LEU A 20 -0.03 -8.97 5.26
C LEU A 20 -0.09 -7.44 5.35
N SER A 21 -0.65 -6.80 4.33
CA SER A 21 -0.90 -5.35 4.33
C SER A 21 -2.37 -5.05 4.57
N LEU A 22 -2.63 -4.10 5.48
CA LEU A 22 -3.97 -3.62 5.80
C LEU A 22 -4.08 -2.17 5.31
N SER A 23 -4.70 -1.95 4.14
CA SER A 23 -4.81 -0.64 3.51
C SER A 23 -3.47 0.14 3.46
N GLY A 24 -2.33 -0.52 3.19
CA GLY A 24 -1.03 0.16 3.13
C GLY A 24 -0.85 0.96 1.83
N PRO A 25 -0.49 2.25 1.85
CA PRO A 25 -0.39 3.08 0.63
C PRO A 25 0.86 2.77 -0.22
N HIS A 26 0.98 1.56 -0.80
CA HIS A 26 2.21 1.04 -1.43
C HIS A 26 2.70 1.79 -2.67
N LEU A 27 1.90 2.69 -3.25
CA LEU A 27 2.28 3.58 -4.35
C LEU A 27 2.14 5.06 -3.96
N GLY A 28 2.01 5.33 -2.66
CA GLY A 28 1.74 6.65 -2.12
C GLY A 28 0.38 7.19 -2.59
N TYR A 29 0.30 8.51 -2.67
CA TYR A 29 -0.93 9.27 -2.87
C TYR A 29 -0.99 9.94 -4.24
N LEU A 30 -0.14 9.49 -5.16
CA LEU A 30 0.08 10.14 -6.45
C LEU A 30 -1.17 10.16 -7.33
N TYR A 31 -2.12 9.24 -7.20
CA TYR A 31 -3.42 9.29 -7.89
C TYR A 31 -4.62 9.19 -6.94
N SER A 32 -4.58 9.92 -5.83
CA SER A 32 -5.72 9.98 -4.91
C SER A 32 -6.96 10.61 -5.56
N THR A 33 -8.07 9.87 -5.58
CA THR A 33 -9.35 10.26 -6.22
C THR A 33 -10.31 10.99 -5.29
N ASN A 34 -10.07 10.97 -3.96
CA ASN A 34 -10.97 11.59 -2.99
C ASN A 34 -10.64 13.08 -2.82
N SER A 35 -11.48 13.95 -3.41
CA SER A 35 -11.30 15.40 -3.39
C SER A 35 -11.32 16.00 -1.98
N LEU A 36 -12.21 15.52 -1.11
CA LEU A 36 -12.31 15.98 0.29
C LEU A 36 -11.07 15.60 1.10
N PHE A 37 -10.61 14.36 0.93
CA PHE A 37 -9.36 13.92 1.53
C PHE A 37 -8.16 14.72 1.00
N ASN A 38 -8.09 14.96 -0.31
CA ASN A 38 -7.03 15.75 -0.93
C ASN A 38 -7.02 17.21 -0.42
N SER A 39 -8.20 17.83 -0.24
CA SER A 39 -8.32 19.15 0.37
C SER A 39 -7.88 19.17 1.84
N GLY A 40 -8.25 18.14 2.61
CA GLY A 40 -7.79 17.96 3.99
C GLY A 40 -6.28 17.75 4.08
N LEU A 41 -5.70 16.97 3.18
CA LEU A 41 -4.27 16.72 3.11
C LEU A 41 -3.49 17.98 2.70
N TRP A 42 -4.02 18.77 1.77
CA TRP A 42 -3.46 20.07 1.42
C TRP A 42 -3.48 21.04 2.61
N LEU A 43 -4.60 21.07 3.35
CA LEU A 43 -4.71 21.88 4.57
C LEU A 43 -3.73 21.40 5.63
N LEU A 44 -3.60 20.09 5.85
CA LEU A 44 -2.63 19.51 6.77
C LEU A 44 -1.19 19.80 6.33
N LYS A 45 -0.85 19.72 5.04
CA LYS A 45 0.46 20.16 4.53
C LYS A 45 0.74 21.62 4.88
N LYS A 46 -0.26 22.49 4.76
CA LYS A 46 -0.14 23.92 5.01
C LYS A 46 -0.05 24.25 6.51
N LEU A 47 -0.74 23.49 7.37
CA LEU A 47 -0.83 23.75 8.82
C LEU A 47 0.18 22.95 9.65
N LYS A 48 0.46 21.70 9.25
CA LYS A 48 1.37 20.74 9.87
C LYS A 48 2.15 20.00 8.78
N SER A 49 3.18 20.65 8.24
CA SER A 49 4.10 20.09 7.24
C SER A 49 5.00 19.03 7.89
N THR A 50 4.45 17.83 8.12
CA THR A 50 5.26 16.70 8.58
C THR A 50 5.93 16.03 7.38
N GLN A 51 7.18 15.61 7.56
CA GLN A 51 7.95 14.93 6.53
C GLN A 51 7.21 13.72 5.93
N VAL A 52 6.50 12.95 6.78
CA VAL A 52 5.72 11.78 6.35
C VAL A 52 4.64 12.15 5.34
N ILE A 53 3.93 13.27 5.54
CA ILE A 53 2.91 13.73 4.58
C ILE A 53 3.55 14.06 3.23
N HIS A 54 4.71 14.72 3.22
CA HIS A 54 5.44 15.01 1.98
C HIS A 54 5.90 13.72 1.28
N GLN A 55 6.39 12.73 2.02
CA GLN A 55 6.80 11.45 1.46
C GLN A 55 5.62 10.64 0.90
N LEU A 56 4.51 10.54 1.63
CA LEU A 56 3.30 9.84 1.17
C LEU A 56 2.72 10.45 -0.11
N THR A 57 2.87 11.76 -0.28
CA THR A 57 2.36 12.50 -1.45
C THR A 57 3.40 12.75 -2.53
N LEU A 58 4.62 12.22 -2.37
CA LEU A 58 5.73 12.41 -3.30
C LEU A 58 6.05 13.89 -3.56
N THR A 59 5.99 14.71 -2.51
CA THR A 59 6.35 16.14 -2.54
C THR A 59 7.48 16.48 -1.57
N ASP A 60 8.29 15.49 -1.20
CA ASP A 60 9.52 15.66 -0.41
C ASP A 60 10.74 16.01 -1.28
N ASP A 61 10.61 15.92 -2.60
CA ASP A 61 11.62 16.33 -3.59
C ASP A 61 10.94 16.88 -4.86
N PRO A 62 11.50 17.92 -5.53
CA PRO A 62 10.98 18.41 -6.82
C PRO A 62 11.08 17.39 -7.96
N ASP A 63 12.06 16.48 -7.94
CA ASP A 63 12.12 15.35 -8.86
C ASP A 63 11.44 14.13 -8.24
N LEU A 64 10.34 13.68 -8.87
CA LEU A 64 9.60 12.48 -8.43
C LEU A 64 10.52 11.26 -8.24
N ARG A 65 11.56 11.09 -9.07
CA ARG A 65 12.48 9.96 -8.97
C ARG A 65 13.43 10.05 -7.78
N GLN A 66 13.54 11.22 -7.17
CA GLN A 66 14.33 11.47 -5.98
C GLN A 66 13.52 11.41 -4.68
N THR A 67 12.19 11.39 -4.78
CA THR A 67 11.31 11.23 -3.62
C THR A 67 11.58 9.93 -2.86
N PHE A 68 11.38 9.97 -1.55
CA PHE A 68 11.53 8.80 -0.68
C PHE A 68 10.70 7.62 -1.18
N PHE A 69 9.44 7.86 -1.53
CA PHE A 69 8.50 6.80 -1.88
C PHE A 69 8.87 6.11 -3.20
N TYR A 70 9.31 6.89 -4.19
CA TYR A 70 9.83 6.32 -5.44
C TYR A 70 11.07 5.45 -5.20
N LYS A 71 12.02 5.93 -4.37
CA LYS A 71 13.21 5.17 -3.98
C LYS A 71 12.88 3.91 -3.20
N LEU A 72 11.82 3.94 -2.39
CA LEU A 72 11.32 2.80 -1.63
C LEU A 72 10.78 1.70 -2.55
N CYS A 73 10.01 2.05 -3.60
CA CYS A 73 9.52 1.07 -4.57
C CYS A 73 10.65 0.31 -5.29
N LYS A 74 11.84 0.91 -5.41
CA LYS A 74 13.05 0.24 -5.96
C LYS A 74 13.75 -0.69 -4.98
N GLN A 75 13.46 -0.60 -3.68
CA GLN A 75 14.06 -1.49 -2.69
C GLN A 75 13.40 -2.86 -2.72
N LYS A 76 14.23 -3.90 -2.73
CA LYS A 76 13.85 -5.32 -2.74
C LYS A 76 13.41 -5.76 -1.35
N THR A 77 12.20 -5.37 -0.98
CA THR A 77 11.64 -5.62 0.36
C THR A 77 10.59 -6.73 0.33
N LEU A 78 9.71 -6.72 -0.67
CA LEU A 78 8.61 -7.66 -0.79
C LEU A 78 9.07 -9.02 -1.33
N GLU A 79 10.15 -9.05 -2.13
CA GLU A 79 10.64 -10.29 -2.75
C GLU A 79 11.06 -11.37 -1.73
N HIS A 80 11.36 -10.99 -0.49
CA HIS A 80 11.80 -11.93 0.53
C HIS A 80 10.68 -12.74 1.18
N PHE A 81 9.41 -12.33 1.04
CA PHE A 81 8.28 -13.05 1.62
C PHE A 81 7.80 -14.19 0.73
N LYS A 82 7.39 -15.32 1.31
CA LYS A 82 6.82 -16.45 0.55
C LYS A 82 5.40 -16.18 0.08
N ASN A 83 4.62 -15.44 0.86
CA ASN A 83 3.26 -15.04 0.52
C ASN A 83 3.05 -13.55 0.74
N ILE A 84 2.21 -12.94 -0.07
CA ILE A 84 1.86 -11.52 -0.02
C ILE A 84 0.35 -11.42 -0.11
N ILE A 85 -0.26 -10.85 0.92
CA ILE A 85 -1.71 -10.64 1.01
C ILE A 85 -1.95 -9.15 1.22
N LEU A 86 -2.68 -8.53 0.29
CA LEU A 86 -3.05 -7.13 0.35
C LEU A 86 -4.55 -7.03 0.63
N LEU A 87 -4.89 -6.55 1.83
CA LEU A 87 -6.26 -6.26 2.20
C LEU A 87 -6.53 -4.79 1.94
N SER A 88 -7.65 -4.50 1.27
CA SER A 88 -8.03 -3.14 0.91
C SER A 88 -9.55 -2.98 0.93
N SER A 89 -10.03 -1.76 1.16
CA SER A 89 -11.45 -1.45 1.09
C SER A 89 -11.71 -0.37 0.04
N PRO A 90 -12.65 -0.56 -0.90
CA PRO A 90 -13.05 0.51 -1.82
C PRO A 90 -13.76 1.66 -1.10
N GLN A 91 -14.19 1.46 0.15
CA GLN A 91 -14.76 2.51 1.00
C GLN A 91 -13.69 3.31 1.77
N ASP A 92 -12.43 2.86 1.77
CA ASP A 92 -11.34 3.59 2.40
C ASP A 92 -11.08 4.89 1.61
N GLY A 93 -11.49 6.01 2.20
CA GLY A 93 -11.28 7.32 1.60
C GLY A 93 -9.94 7.96 1.96
N TYR A 94 -9.15 7.32 2.82
CA TYR A 94 -7.86 7.80 3.31
C TYR A 94 -6.70 7.22 2.52
N VAL A 95 -6.79 5.98 2.06
CA VAL A 95 -5.72 5.36 1.26
C VAL A 95 -6.25 5.13 -0.14
N PRO A 96 -5.58 5.63 -1.20
CA PRO A 96 -6.03 5.38 -2.56
C PRO A 96 -6.13 3.88 -2.83
N TYR A 97 -7.29 3.42 -3.28
CA TYR A 97 -7.59 2.00 -3.42
C TYR A 97 -6.55 1.23 -4.25
N HIS A 98 -6.15 1.78 -5.38
CA HIS A 98 -5.12 1.18 -6.24
C HIS A 98 -3.74 1.10 -5.56
N SER A 99 -3.43 2.06 -4.68
CA SER A 99 -2.18 2.12 -3.92
C SER A 99 -2.14 1.02 -2.86
N ALA A 100 -3.26 0.79 -2.16
CA ALA A 100 -3.44 -0.34 -1.23
C ALA A 100 -3.23 -1.71 -1.88
N ARG A 101 -3.39 -1.78 -3.19
CA ARG A 101 -3.44 -3.03 -3.96
C ARG A 101 -2.22 -3.25 -4.84
N ILE A 102 -1.29 -2.30 -4.92
CA ILE A 102 -0.19 -2.36 -5.90
C ILE A 102 -0.76 -2.64 -7.30
N GLU A 103 -1.65 -1.76 -7.77
CA GLU A 103 -2.29 -1.88 -9.08
C GLU A 103 -2.34 -0.54 -9.80
N SER A 104 -2.57 -0.59 -11.12
CA SER A 104 -2.80 0.61 -11.91
C SER A 104 -4.20 1.17 -11.65
N CYS A 105 -4.41 2.45 -11.93
CA CYS A 105 -5.70 3.11 -11.85
C CYS A 105 -6.06 3.81 -13.17
N GLN A 106 -7.35 3.99 -13.42
CA GLN A 106 -7.85 4.64 -14.64
C GLN A 106 -7.17 5.98 -14.96
N PRO A 107 -7.00 6.93 -14.01
CA PRO A 107 -6.30 8.19 -14.30
C PRO A 107 -4.85 8.00 -14.77
N ALA A 108 -4.14 6.99 -14.26
CA ALA A 108 -2.76 6.72 -14.63
C ALA A 108 -2.63 6.12 -16.03
N SER A 109 -3.62 5.32 -16.46
CA SER A 109 -3.64 4.71 -17.81
C SER A 109 -3.70 5.74 -18.94
N PHE A 110 -4.20 6.95 -18.68
CA PHE A 110 -4.28 8.04 -19.64
C PHE A 110 -3.26 9.16 -19.41
N ASP A 111 -2.39 9.03 -18.40
CA ASP A 111 -1.40 10.05 -18.05
C ASP A 111 -0.05 9.75 -18.71
N SER A 112 0.23 10.46 -19.80
CA SER A 112 1.52 10.39 -20.52
C SER A 112 2.58 11.38 -20.00
N THR A 113 2.29 12.11 -18.91
CA THR A 113 3.23 13.06 -18.34
C THR A 113 4.34 12.36 -17.56
N LYS A 114 5.35 13.13 -17.12
CA LYS A 114 6.41 12.63 -16.22
C LYS A 114 5.85 11.97 -14.96
N ARG A 115 4.68 12.41 -14.47
CA ARG A 115 4.00 11.84 -13.30
C ARG A 115 3.49 10.43 -13.59
N GLY A 116 2.76 10.23 -14.69
CA GLY A 116 2.27 8.91 -15.10
C GLY A 116 3.39 7.93 -15.37
N ILE A 117 4.45 8.38 -16.04
CA ILE A 117 5.66 7.57 -16.26
C ILE A 117 6.28 7.14 -14.93
N ALA A 118 6.50 8.07 -13.99
CA ALA A 118 7.09 7.75 -12.70
C ALA A 118 6.20 6.80 -11.86
N PHE A 119 4.89 6.97 -11.91
CA PHE A 119 3.95 6.06 -11.26
C PHE A 119 4.03 4.64 -11.83
N LEU A 120 4.03 4.49 -13.15
CA LEU A 120 4.15 3.19 -13.80
C LEU A 120 5.49 2.53 -13.51
N GLU A 121 6.58 3.30 -13.45
CA GLU A 121 7.89 2.81 -12.98
C GLU A 121 7.79 2.27 -11.54
N MET A 122 7.18 3.02 -10.61
CA MET A 122 6.99 2.57 -9.22
C MET A 122 6.15 1.29 -9.14
N LEU A 123 5.02 1.26 -9.84
CA LEU A 123 4.15 0.10 -9.92
C LEU A 123 4.89 -1.13 -10.44
N ASN A 124 5.64 -0.98 -11.53
CA ASN A 124 6.42 -2.08 -12.11
C ASN A 124 7.51 -2.56 -11.15
N ASN A 125 8.24 -1.66 -10.50
CA ASN A 125 9.25 -2.05 -9.51
C ASN A 125 8.65 -2.85 -8.35
N CYS A 126 7.44 -2.50 -7.88
CA CYS A 126 6.74 -3.29 -6.88
C CYS A 126 6.30 -4.64 -7.45
N MET A 127 5.62 -4.66 -8.61
CA MET A 127 5.11 -5.87 -9.25
C MET A 127 6.22 -6.86 -9.60
N ASP A 128 7.39 -6.38 -10.00
CA ASP A 128 8.57 -7.20 -10.30
C ASP A 128 9.03 -8.01 -9.09
N GLN A 129 8.95 -7.46 -7.89
CA GLN A 129 9.28 -8.19 -6.65
C GLN A 129 8.28 -9.30 -6.32
N LEU A 130 7.06 -9.19 -6.84
CA LEU A 130 5.99 -10.18 -6.66
C LEU A 130 6.07 -11.29 -7.71
N ARG A 131 6.90 -11.13 -8.74
CA ARG A 131 7.09 -12.14 -9.78
C ARG A 131 8.03 -13.22 -9.27
N GLY A 132 7.58 -14.47 -9.39
CA GLY A 132 8.37 -15.64 -9.04
C GLY A 132 8.46 -15.92 -7.53
N PRO A 133 9.15 -17.02 -7.18
CA PRO A 133 9.27 -17.50 -5.81
C PRO A 133 10.13 -16.57 -4.94
N ALA A 134 10.05 -16.73 -3.63
CA ALA A 134 10.99 -16.07 -2.72
C ALA A 134 12.41 -16.69 -2.88
N PRO A 135 13.50 -15.91 -2.77
CA PRO A 135 14.86 -16.44 -2.90
C PRO A 135 15.16 -17.62 -1.95
N GLU A 136 14.61 -17.57 -0.73
CA GLU A 136 14.79 -18.60 0.31
C GLU A 136 13.89 -19.84 0.09
N ALA A 137 12.98 -19.80 -0.88
CA ALA A 137 12.04 -20.89 -1.18
C ALA A 137 11.83 -21.04 -2.71
N PRO A 138 12.88 -21.35 -3.50
CA PRO A 138 12.84 -21.32 -4.96
C PRO A 138 11.90 -22.38 -5.56
N HIS A 139 11.58 -23.44 -4.80
CA HIS A 139 10.67 -24.51 -5.21
C HIS A 139 9.20 -24.26 -4.80
N GLN A 140 8.93 -23.16 -4.09
CA GLN A 140 7.59 -22.81 -3.63
C GLN A 140 7.07 -21.60 -4.44
N GLN A 141 6.00 -21.81 -5.19
CA GLN A 141 5.33 -20.72 -5.88
C GLN A 141 4.81 -19.69 -4.86
N ARG A 142 5.14 -18.41 -5.07
CA ARG A 142 4.64 -17.32 -4.24
C ARG A 142 3.13 -17.19 -4.38
N VAL A 143 2.43 -17.10 -3.26
CA VAL A 143 1.02 -16.71 -3.23
C VAL A 143 0.94 -15.18 -3.17
N PHE A 144 0.29 -14.59 -4.17
CA PHE A 144 -0.04 -13.17 -4.17
C PHE A 144 -1.56 -13.00 -4.24
N MET A 145 -2.14 -12.48 -3.16
CA MET A 145 -3.58 -12.33 -3.01
C MET A 145 -3.96 -10.88 -2.75
N ARG A 146 -5.02 -10.41 -3.40
CA ARG A 146 -5.67 -9.14 -3.10
C ARG A 146 -7.08 -9.45 -2.60
N CYS A 147 -7.44 -8.95 -1.43
CA CYS A 147 -8.78 -9.15 -0.88
C CYS A 147 -9.47 -7.80 -0.67
N ASP A 148 -10.75 -7.80 -1.01
CA ASP A 148 -11.62 -6.65 -0.86
C ASP A 148 -12.40 -6.81 0.44
N VAL A 149 -12.28 -5.85 1.34
CA VAL A 149 -13.08 -5.78 2.56
C VAL A 149 -14.16 -4.73 2.35
N ASN A 150 -15.39 -5.20 2.25
CA ASN A 150 -16.56 -4.36 2.06
C ASN A 150 -17.22 -4.11 3.42
N PHE A 151 -17.21 -2.87 3.89
CA PHE A 151 -17.91 -2.51 5.12
C PHE A 151 -19.33 -2.08 4.82
N ASP A 152 -20.26 -2.53 5.66
CA ASP A 152 -21.63 -2.02 5.61
C ASP A 152 -21.68 -0.59 6.16
N MET A 153 -21.50 0.37 5.26
CA MET A 153 -21.51 1.79 5.60
C MET A 153 -22.91 2.28 6.02
N THR A 154 -23.98 1.50 5.80
CA THR A 154 -25.33 1.90 6.20
C THR A 154 -25.49 1.95 7.72
N VAL A 155 -24.69 1.16 8.45
CA VAL A 155 -24.68 1.09 9.92
C VAL A 155 -24.14 2.37 10.57
N TYR A 156 -23.26 3.12 9.90
CA TYR A 156 -22.63 4.34 10.45
C TYR A 156 -23.46 5.62 10.25
N GLY A 157 -24.64 5.52 9.64
CA GLY A 157 -25.49 6.66 9.29
C GLY A 157 -24.86 7.61 8.27
N ARG A 158 -25.63 8.59 7.80
CA ARG A 158 -25.15 9.67 6.92
C ARG A 158 -24.41 10.74 7.72
N ASN A 159 -23.20 10.41 8.19
CA ASN A 159 -22.33 11.33 8.90
C ASN A 159 -21.09 11.68 8.05
N LEU A 160 -20.46 12.82 8.29
CA LEU A 160 -19.26 13.25 7.56
C LEU A 160 -18.14 12.19 7.56
N ASN A 161 -18.05 11.37 8.62
CA ASN A 161 -17.10 10.27 8.72
C ASN A 161 -17.34 9.13 7.71
N SER A 162 -18.61 8.82 7.37
CA SER A 162 -18.91 7.84 6.33
C SER A 162 -18.72 8.42 4.93
N PHE A 163 -18.99 9.72 4.75
CA PHE A 163 -18.84 10.42 3.47
C PHE A 163 -17.39 10.65 3.05
N ILE A 164 -16.48 10.88 4.02
CA ILE A 164 -15.04 11.05 3.74
C ILE A 164 -14.35 9.69 3.55
N GLY A 165 -15.01 8.56 3.89
CA GLY A 165 -14.40 7.23 3.90
C GLY A 165 -13.48 7.00 5.10
N ARG A 166 -13.56 7.87 6.13
CA ARG A 166 -12.84 7.73 7.40
C ARG A 166 -13.33 6.53 8.20
N ALA A 167 -14.63 6.30 8.19
CA ALA A 167 -15.23 5.22 8.97
C ALA A 167 -14.71 3.84 8.51
N ALA A 168 -14.63 3.60 7.20
CA ALA A 168 -14.04 2.38 6.66
C ALA A 168 -12.55 2.22 7.01
N HIS A 169 -11.78 3.31 6.99
CA HIS A 169 -10.38 3.29 7.38
C HIS A 169 -10.18 2.96 8.87
N ILE A 170 -11.00 3.56 9.75
CA ILE A 170 -10.99 3.25 11.19
C ILE A 170 -11.40 1.80 11.43
N GLU A 171 -12.47 1.34 10.76
CA GLU A 171 -12.94 -0.04 10.90
C GLU A 171 -11.90 -1.06 10.43
N PHE A 172 -11.10 -0.73 9.42
CA PHE A 172 -9.94 -1.54 9.02
C PHE A 172 -8.85 -1.67 10.10
N LEU A 173 -8.79 -0.74 11.05
CA LEU A 173 -7.81 -0.76 12.14
C LEU A 173 -8.39 -1.32 13.43
N GLU A 174 -9.68 -1.09 13.68
CA GLU A 174 -10.36 -1.49 14.91
C GLU A 174 -10.97 -2.90 14.83
N SER A 175 -11.43 -3.31 13.65
CA SER A 175 -11.98 -4.65 13.43
C SER A 175 -10.87 -5.61 13.05
N ASP A 176 -10.70 -6.68 13.82
CA ASP A 176 -9.78 -7.76 13.47
C ASP A 176 -10.49 -8.94 12.79
N ILE A 177 -11.81 -8.84 12.57
CA ILE A 177 -12.65 -9.93 12.07
C ILE A 177 -12.17 -10.42 10.70
N PHE A 178 -11.87 -9.51 9.77
CA PHE A 178 -11.38 -9.90 8.45
C PHE A 178 -9.96 -10.49 8.53
N ALA A 179 -9.10 -9.97 9.41
CA ALA A 179 -7.74 -10.48 9.59
C ALA A 179 -7.79 -11.90 10.17
N ARG A 180 -8.61 -12.11 11.20
CA ARG A 180 -8.92 -13.43 11.74
C ARG A 180 -9.50 -14.34 10.66
N PHE A 181 -10.50 -13.89 9.91
CA PHE A 181 -11.10 -14.69 8.84
C PHE A 181 -10.05 -15.18 7.83
N ILE A 182 -9.15 -14.31 7.38
CA ILE A 182 -8.06 -14.69 6.47
C ILE A 182 -7.09 -15.67 7.14
N MET A 183 -6.66 -15.41 8.37
CA MET A 183 -5.74 -16.30 9.10
C MET A 183 -6.34 -17.68 9.35
N TRP A 184 -7.63 -17.75 9.68
CA TRP A 184 -8.35 -18.99 9.94
C TRP A 184 -8.69 -19.76 8.66
N SER A 185 -8.99 -19.07 7.56
CA SER A 185 -9.35 -19.71 6.28
C SER A 185 -8.13 -20.17 5.49
N PHE A 186 -7.00 -19.47 5.62
CA PHE A 186 -5.79 -19.72 4.84
C PHE A 186 -4.59 -20.05 5.73
N GLN A 187 -4.78 -21.01 6.65
CA GLN A 187 -3.76 -21.33 7.67
C GLN A 187 -2.40 -21.69 7.08
N ASP A 188 -2.36 -22.35 5.92
CA ASP A 188 -1.12 -22.73 5.23
C ASP A 188 -0.31 -21.53 4.75
N LEU A 189 -0.94 -20.35 4.61
CA LEU A 189 -0.22 -19.11 4.32
C LEU A 189 0.45 -18.54 5.56
N PHE A 190 0.17 -19.00 6.78
CA PHE A 190 0.72 -18.40 8.02
C PHE A 190 1.56 -19.38 8.85
N ARG A 191 1.77 -20.61 8.38
CA ARG A 191 2.50 -21.68 9.06
C ARG A 191 3.93 -21.83 8.59
#